data_AF-A5D0Y4-F1
#
_entry.id   AF-A5D0Y4-F1
#
_cell.length_a   1.000
_cell.length_b   1.000
_cell.length_c   1.000
_cell.angle_alpha   90.00
_cell.angle_beta   90.00
_cell.angle_gamma   90.00
#
_symmetry.space_group_name_H-M   'P 1'
#
loop_
_entity.id
_entity.type
_entity.pdbx_description
1 polymer ?
#
loop_
_entity_poly.entity_id
_entity_poly.type
_entity_poly.pdbx_seq_one_letter_code
_entity_poly.pdbx_strand_id
1 'polypeptide(L)'
;MAVNSGEILFVKAVKDGIPNRDPLNDSDARRIFGEDDGRISLSDVSIKRDVRDYVLAKYPDGGGKGGSYYVFCREERTPDGKLLGRDRLAEAILERAGRKDHPDKPAALLESAFDMRVFGAVFSVSKKSFHKTGPVQFGWAHSLHPVETRYVQGTVVMPSRDVSDAGEDEGKEQGTIWTTYTLPFAVFAMPGVINASIAEETKMSEDDLELLLEGLWKGTLHRQARGRGIQQPLLLIHVEYKDRFFRIGYLEEYLNLEPGREAWLGGQPPTSLEEVTLDISKLAGLIGSNSPHCDKIARVRWIKTPGLKTKGELPGEELKMW
;
A
#
# COMPACT_ATOMS: atom_id res chain seq x y z
N MET A 1 -8.86 7.31 -21.98
CA MET A 1 -10.09 6.51 -22.15
C MET A 1 -10.79 6.39 -20.79
N ALA A 2 -12.02 5.87 -20.73
CA ALA A 2 -12.69 5.62 -19.46
C ALA A 2 -12.04 4.41 -18.75
N VAL A 3 -11.96 4.46 -17.41
CA VAL A 3 -11.42 3.36 -16.60
C VAL A 3 -12.47 2.24 -16.51
N ASN A 4 -12.09 1.02 -16.88
CA ASN A 4 -12.96 -0.14 -16.74
C ASN A 4 -13.02 -0.63 -15.28
N SER A 5 -14.09 -1.37 -14.95
CA SER A 5 -14.13 -2.09 -13.67
C SER A 5 -13.07 -3.17 -13.68
N GLY A 6 -12.44 -3.40 -12.53
CA GLY A 6 -11.32 -4.31 -12.45
C GLY A 6 -10.97 -4.74 -11.05
N GLU A 7 -10.07 -5.71 -10.96
CA GLU A 7 -9.51 -6.23 -9.73
C GLU A 7 -7.98 -6.13 -9.77
N ILE A 8 -7.39 -5.75 -8.63
CA ILE A 8 -5.95 -5.70 -8.42
C ILE A 8 -5.61 -6.79 -7.41
N LEU A 9 -4.56 -7.56 -7.69
CA LEU A 9 -3.94 -8.44 -6.72
C LEU A 9 -2.48 -8.02 -6.55
N PHE A 10 -2.16 -7.48 -5.39
CA PHE A 10 -0.81 -7.01 -5.07
C PHE A 10 -0.17 -7.87 -3.99
N VAL A 11 0.93 -8.51 -4.34
CA VAL A 11 1.72 -9.37 -3.46
C VAL A 11 3.04 -8.68 -3.13
N LYS A 12 3.38 -8.58 -1.85
CA LYS A 12 4.66 -8.05 -1.39
C LYS A 12 5.25 -8.87 -0.26
N ALA A 13 6.58 -8.91 -0.20
CA ALA A 13 7.32 -9.46 0.92
C ALA A 13 7.82 -8.35 1.85
N VAL A 14 7.97 -8.70 3.12
CA VAL A 14 8.68 -7.89 4.11
C VAL A 14 9.71 -8.77 4.80
N LYS A 15 10.92 -8.23 4.93
CA LYS A 15 12.03 -8.85 5.65
C LYS A 15 12.50 -7.96 6.79
N ASP A 16 12.79 -8.55 7.93
CA ASP A 16 13.39 -7.90 9.10
C ASP A 16 12.64 -6.63 9.58
N GLY A 17 11.30 -6.66 9.60
CA GLY A 17 10.52 -5.59 10.23
C GLY A 17 9.01 -5.70 10.10
N ILE A 18 8.28 -4.72 10.65
CA ILE A 18 6.81 -4.75 10.73
C ILE A 18 6.22 -3.64 9.86
N PRO A 19 5.60 -3.96 8.71
CA PRO A 19 5.11 -2.95 7.77
C PRO A 19 3.91 -2.16 8.32
N ASN A 20 3.19 -2.70 9.31
CA ASN A 20 2.04 -2.07 9.94
C ASN A 20 1.91 -2.55 11.39
N ARG A 21 2.37 -1.71 12.31
CA ARG A 21 2.33 -1.96 13.75
C ARG A 21 0.94 -1.69 14.30
N ASP A 22 0.54 -2.45 15.32
CA ASP A 22 -0.66 -2.15 16.08
C ASP A 22 -0.39 -1.00 17.08
N PRO A 23 -1.08 0.15 16.98
CA PRO A 23 -0.93 1.24 17.93
C PRO A 23 -1.39 0.90 19.35
N LEU A 24 -2.21 -0.14 19.54
CA LEU A 24 -2.81 -0.49 20.83
C LEU A 24 -2.04 -1.59 21.56
N ASN A 25 -1.45 -2.54 20.82
CA ASN A 25 -0.71 -3.68 21.37
C ASN A 25 0.79 -3.53 21.14
N ASP A 26 1.43 -2.68 21.96
CA ASP A 26 2.89 -2.57 22.17
C ASP A 26 3.76 -2.67 20.90
N SER A 27 3.27 -2.13 19.77
CA SER A 27 3.95 -2.13 18.48
C SER A 27 4.17 -3.51 17.81
N ASP A 28 3.41 -4.54 18.18
CA ASP A 28 3.43 -5.85 17.52
C ASP A 28 2.73 -5.82 16.13
N ALA A 29 2.91 -6.88 15.34
CA ALA A 29 2.23 -7.03 14.05
C ALA A 29 0.72 -7.15 14.26
N ARG A 30 -0.06 -6.42 13.48
CA ARG A 30 -1.52 -6.48 13.60
C ARG A 30 -2.05 -7.86 13.20
N ARG A 31 -2.87 -8.48 14.06
CA ARG A 31 -3.51 -9.78 13.83
C ARG A 31 -5.03 -9.61 13.94
N ILE A 32 -5.76 -9.93 12.86
CA ILE A 32 -7.24 -10.03 12.90
C ILE A 32 -7.65 -11.48 13.18
N PHE A 33 -6.88 -12.46 12.70
CA PHE A 33 -7.13 -13.86 12.95
C PHE A 33 -6.65 -14.25 14.35
N GLY A 34 -7.27 -15.30 14.92
CA GLY A 34 -6.87 -15.86 16.20
C GLY A 34 -5.42 -16.38 16.17
N GLU A 35 -4.81 -16.54 17.35
CA GLU A 35 -3.44 -17.02 17.48
C GLU A 35 -3.22 -18.36 16.77
N ASP A 36 -4.22 -19.25 16.79
CA ASP A 36 -4.20 -20.54 16.12
C ASP A 36 -4.01 -20.44 14.59
N ASP A 37 -4.52 -19.38 13.95
CA ASP A 37 -4.35 -19.17 12.51
C ASP A 37 -2.92 -18.70 12.20
N GLY A 38 -2.38 -17.81 13.04
CA GLY A 38 -1.01 -17.32 12.98
C GLY A 38 -0.74 -16.30 11.86
N ARG A 39 -1.69 -16.02 10.96
CA ARG A 39 -1.51 -14.99 9.92
C ARG A 39 -1.57 -13.58 10.49
N ILE A 40 -0.78 -12.70 9.89
CA ILE A 40 -0.72 -11.28 10.20
C ILE A 40 -1.40 -10.46 9.10
N SER A 41 -1.85 -9.26 9.45
CA SER A 41 -2.69 -8.42 8.61
C SER A 41 -2.12 -7.02 8.43
N LEU A 42 -2.26 -6.50 7.21
CA LEU A 42 -1.84 -5.17 6.80
C LEU A 42 -3.08 -4.39 6.35
N SER A 43 -3.34 -3.25 7.00
CA SER A 43 -4.47 -2.41 6.61
C SER A 43 -4.29 -1.79 5.24
N ASP A 44 -5.41 -1.59 4.54
CA ASP A 44 -5.51 -0.90 3.26
C ASP A 44 -4.89 0.52 3.31
N VAL A 45 -5.07 1.22 4.43
CA VAL A 45 -4.52 2.58 4.65
C VAL A 45 -2.99 2.61 4.53
N SER A 46 -2.29 1.56 4.95
CA SER A 46 -0.82 1.51 4.87
C SER A 46 -0.35 1.55 3.41
N ILE A 47 -0.99 0.78 2.53
CA ILE A 47 -0.63 0.72 1.11
C ILE A 47 -1.11 1.95 0.35
N LYS A 48 -2.32 2.47 0.67
CA LYS A 48 -2.75 3.78 0.16
C LYS A 48 -1.73 4.87 0.51
N ARG A 49 -1.09 4.81 1.68
CA ARG A 49 -0.01 5.73 2.06
C ARG A 49 1.29 5.47 1.30
N ASP A 50 1.66 4.22 1.02
CA ASP A 50 2.82 3.90 0.16
C ASP A 50 2.68 4.57 -1.22
N VAL A 51 1.48 4.51 -1.82
CA VAL A 51 1.17 5.18 -3.10
C VAL A 51 1.22 6.71 -2.98
N ARG A 52 0.58 7.28 -1.94
CA ARG A 52 0.56 8.74 -1.73
C ARG A 52 1.97 9.32 -1.53
N ASP A 53 2.78 8.69 -0.69
CA ASP A 53 4.14 9.14 -0.39
C ASP A 53 4.99 9.09 -1.67
N TYR A 54 4.81 8.07 -2.52
CA TYR A 54 5.47 7.97 -3.82
C TYR A 54 5.06 9.07 -4.79
N VAL A 55 3.75 9.30 -4.97
CA VAL A 55 3.22 10.35 -5.85
C VAL A 55 3.72 11.72 -5.40
N LEU A 56 3.72 11.97 -4.09
CA LEU A 56 4.24 13.20 -3.51
C LEU A 56 5.74 13.38 -3.77
N ALA A 57 6.54 12.33 -3.66
CA ALA A 57 7.98 12.38 -3.93
C ALA A 57 8.29 12.57 -5.43
N LYS A 58 7.50 11.95 -6.32
CA LYS A 58 7.67 12.04 -7.77
C LYS A 58 7.16 13.37 -8.35
N TYR A 59 6.07 13.89 -7.79
CA TYR A 59 5.40 15.12 -8.24
C TYR A 59 5.17 16.09 -7.07
N PRO A 60 6.25 16.63 -6.47
CA PRO A 60 6.13 17.50 -5.29
C PRO A 60 5.28 18.75 -5.55
N ASP A 61 5.38 19.28 -6.78
CA ASP A 61 4.64 20.45 -7.26
C ASP A 61 3.37 20.07 -8.02
N GLY A 62 2.83 18.87 -7.80
CA GLY A 62 1.57 18.41 -8.33
C GLY A 62 1.62 17.82 -9.74
N GLY A 63 2.58 18.18 -10.59
CA GLY A 63 2.82 17.52 -11.89
C GLY A 63 1.55 17.24 -12.74
N GLY A 64 1.63 16.24 -13.61
CA GLY A 64 0.49 15.82 -14.44
C GLY A 64 -0.04 16.92 -15.38
N LYS A 65 -1.15 16.62 -16.08
CA LYS A 65 -1.79 17.62 -16.95
C LYS A 65 -2.50 18.66 -16.08
N GLY A 66 -1.96 19.87 -16.03
CA GLY A 66 -2.55 21.00 -15.32
C GLY A 66 -2.49 20.87 -13.79
N GLY A 67 -1.41 20.32 -13.22
CA GLY A 67 -1.24 20.27 -11.75
C GLY A 67 -2.24 19.34 -11.08
N SER A 68 -2.38 18.12 -11.59
CA SER A 68 -3.45 17.18 -11.21
C SER A 68 -3.03 16.12 -10.18
N TYR A 69 -1.75 15.99 -9.87
CA TYR A 69 -1.21 14.95 -8.96
C TYR A 69 -0.78 15.47 -7.60
N TYR A 70 -1.37 16.56 -7.11
CA TYR A 70 -1.20 16.90 -5.69
C TYR A 70 -1.77 15.79 -4.80
N VAL A 71 -1.28 15.72 -3.55
CA VAL A 71 -1.74 14.75 -2.55
C VAL A 71 -2.35 15.52 -1.38
N PHE A 72 -3.63 15.26 -1.11
CA PHE A 72 -4.38 15.93 -0.04
C PHE A 72 -4.12 15.31 1.34
N CYS A 73 -4.07 13.99 1.45
CA CYS A 73 -3.78 13.31 2.72
C CYS A 73 -2.29 13.32 3.05
N ARG A 74 -1.72 14.50 3.35
CA ARG A 74 -0.33 14.68 3.77
C ARG A 74 -0.20 15.63 4.95
N GLU A 75 0.90 15.50 5.68
CA GLU A 75 1.32 16.51 6.64
C GLU A 75 1.99 17.66 5.88
N GLU A 76 1.54 18.88 6.13
CA GLU A 76 2.20 20.08 5.64
C GLU A 76 2.29 21.07 6.80
N ARG A 77 3.45 21.70 6.97
CA ARG A 77 3.70 22.65 8.06
C ARG A 77 3.95 24.04 7.49
N THR A 78 3.52 25.06 8.22
CA THR A 78 3.89 26.45 7.92
C THR A 78 5.39 26.68 8.18
N PRO A 79 5.98 27.77 7.67
CA PRO A 79 7.37 28.15 8.01
C PRO A 79 7.61 28.24 9.53
N ASP A 80 6.59 28.63 10.30
CA ASP A 80 6.62 28.67 11.77
C ASP A 80 6.42 27.29 12.44
N GLY A 81 6.47 26.19 11.68
CA GLY A 81 6.39 24.82 12.18
C GLY A 81 4.99 24.30 12.55
N LYS A 82 3.92 25.09 12.35
CA LYS A 82 2.53 24.70 12.68
C LYS A 82 1.95 23.79 11.62
N LEU A 83 1.31 22.69 12.03
CA LEU A 83 0.63 21.77 11.11
C LEU A 83 -0.57 22.46 10.45
N LEU A 84 -0.67 22.37 9.13
CA LEU A 84 -1.81 22.87 8.38
C LEU A 84 -3.03 21.97 8.63
N GLY A 85 -4.15 22.61 8.96
CA GLY A 85 -5.45 21.95 8.97
C GLY A 85 -5.94 21.64 7.54
N ARG A 86 -6.95 20.76 7.44
CA ARG A 86 -7.54 20.30 6.18
C ARG A 86 -7.95 21.45 5.25
N ASP A 87 -8.59 22.48 5.80
CA ASP A 87 -9.07 23.64 5.02
C ASP A 87 -7.93 24.43 4.39
N ARG A 88 -6.87 24.71 5.15
CA ARG A 88 -5.72 25.47 4.64
C ARG A 88 -4.92 24.66 3.61
N LEU A 89 -4.82 23.34 3.81
CA LEU A 89 -4.16 22.46 2.85
C LEU A 89 -4.93 22.38 1.53
N ALA A 90 -6.27 22.29 1.58
CA ALA A 90 -7.13 22.35 0.40
C ALA A 90 -6.93 23.66 -0.38
N GLU A 91 -6.92 24.80 0.32
CA GLU A 91 -6.70 26.11 -0.31
C GLU A 91 -5.30 26.24 -0.92
N ALA A 92 -4.27 25.74 -0.23
CA ALA A 92 -2.90 25.73 -0.77
C ALA A 92 -2.78 24.89 -2.04
N ILE A 93 -3.43 23.72 -2.09
CA ILE A 93 -3.45 22.88 -3.30
C ILE A 93 -4.16 23.61 -4.44
N LEU A 94 -5.32 24.22 -4.19
CA LEU A 94 -6.06 24.98 -5.21
C LEU A 94 -5.26 26.17 -5.73
N GLU A 95 -4.55 26.87 -4.86
CA GLU A 95 -3.68 27.99 -5.24
C GLU A 95 -2.51 27.52 -6.12
N ARG A 96 -1.78 26.48 -5.69
CA ARG A 96 -0.66 25.92 -6.47
C ARG A 96 -1.10 25.33 -7.81
N ALA A 97 -2.28 24.74 -7.85
CA ALA A 97 -2.89 24.22 -9.06
C ALA A 97 -3.48 25.30 -9.98
N GLY A 98 -3.47 26.58 -9.57
CA GLY A 98 -4.06 27.69 -10.34
C GLY A 98 -5.60 27.66 -10.42
N ARG A 99 -6.27 27.01 -9.46
CA ARG A 99 -7.72 26.81 -9.39
C ARG A 99 -8.39 27.48 -8.17
N LYS A 100 -7.73 28.46 -7.56
CA LYS A 100 -8.19 29.16 -6.34
C LYS A 100 -9.56 29.81 -6.51
N ASP A 101 -9.80 30.44 -7.67
CA ASP A 101 -11.01 31.19 -7.98
C ASP A 101 -12.13 30.33 -8.60
N HIS A 102 -11.96 29.00 -8.60
CA HIS A 102 -12.96 28.11 -9.17
C HIS A 102 -14.27 28.17 -8.35
N PRO A 103 -15.44 28.35 -9.00
CA PRO A 103 -16.72 28.54 -8.31
C PRO A 103 -17.13 27.31 -7.48
N ASP A 104 -16.71 26.13 -7.93
CA ASP A 104 -16.88 24.86 -7.21
C ASP A 104 -15.52 24.37 -6.68
N LYS A 105 -15.16 24.82 -5.47
CA LYS A 105 -13.92 24.40 -4.78
C LYS A 105 -13.81 22.86 -4.64
N PRO A 106 -14.85 22.12 -4.21
CA PRO A 106 -14.84 20.66 -4.20
C PRO A 106 -14.47 20.01 -5.53
N ALA A 107 -15.09 20.42 -6.63
CA ALA A 107 -14.78 19.87 -7.96
C ALA A 107 -13.34 20.20 -8.39
N ALA A 108 -12.89 21.44 -8.15
CA ALA A 108 -11.52 21.84 -8.46
C ALA A 108 -10.46 21.09 -7.65
N LEU A 109 -10.75 20.78 -6.38
CA LEU A 109 -9.83 20.03 -5.54
C LEU A 109 -9.76 18.57 -5.97
N LEU A 110 -10.89 17.96 -6.36
CA LEU A 110 -10.93 16.65 -6.99
C LEU A 110 -10.07 16.61 -8.27
N GLU A 111 -10.14 17.65 -9.10
CA GLU A 111 -9.29 17.75 -10.31
C GLU A 111 -7.80 17.98 -10.00
N SER A 112 -7.48 18.57 -8.85
CA SER A 112 -6.10 18.90 -8.47
C SER A 112 -5.41 17.78 -7.70
N ALA A 113 -6.15 16.93 -6.99
CA ALA A 113 -5.61 15.94 -6.07
C ALA A 113 -5.80 14.49 -6.57
N PHE A 114 -4.70 13.80 -6.83
CA PHE A 114 -4.69 12.41 -7.28
C PHE A 114 -5.35 11.47 -6.26
N ASP A 115 -4.96 11.58 -5.00
CA ASP A 115 -5.43 10.67 -3.95
C ASP A 115 -6.93 10.82 -3.69
N MET A 116 -7.49 12.01 -3.91
CA MET A 116 -8.93 12.24 -3.87
C MET A 116 -9.66 11.60 -5.05
N ARG A 117 -9.12 11.64 -6.27
CA ARG A 117 -9.74 10.98 -7.43
C ARG A 117 -9.73 9.47 -7.31
N VAL A 118 -8.65 8.90 -6.77
CA VAL A 118 -8.41 7.46 -6.75
C VAL A 118 -8.95 6.79 -5.49
N PHE A 119 -8.66 7.34 -4.30
CA PHE A 119 -9.05 6.74 -3.01
C PHE A 119 -10.26 7.41 -2.37
N GLY A 120 -10.67 8.57 -2.88
CA GLY A 120 -11.74 9.37 -2.28
C GLY A 120 -11.26 10.11 -1.04
N ALA A 121 -12.13 10.98 -0.53
CA ALA A 121 -11.87 11.71 0.70
C ALA A 121 -13.18 12.12 1.38
N VAL A 122 -13.13 12.16 2.71
CA VAL A 122 -14.17 12.71 3.56
C VAL A 122 -13.59 13.87 4.35
N PHE A 123 -14.02 15.08 4.04
CA PHE A 123 -13.68 16.27 4.81
C PHE A 123 -14.73 17.35 4.62
N SER A 124 -14.80 18.27 5.57
CA SER A 124 -15.64 19.46 5.44
C SER A 124 -14.72 20.67 5.33
N VAL A 125 -14.83 21.42 4.23
CA VAL A 125 -14.09 22.67 4.01
C VAL A 125 -15.11 23.81 4.03
N SER A 126 -14.88 24.80 4.90
CA SER A 126 -15.64 26.05 4.90
C SER A 126 -17.18 25.88 4.87
N LYS A 127 -17.72 25.01 5.73
CA LYS A 127 -19.16 24.64 5.83
C LYS A 127 -19.74 23.81 4.67
N LYS A 128 -18.94 23.39 3.69
CA LYS A 128 -19.36 22.39 2.69
C LYS A 128 -18.73 21.05 3.05
N SER A 129 -19.57 20.01 3.17
CA SER A 129 -19.09 18.65 3.40
C SER A 129 -18.82 17.95 2.07
N PHE A 130 -17.62 17.44 1.91
CA PHE A 130 -17.22 16.62 0.79
C PHE A 130 -17.15 15.16 1.25
N HIS A 131 -18.03 14.35 0.67
CA HIS A 131 -18.05 12.90 0.87
C HIS A 131 -18.02 12.25 -0.51
N LYS A 132 -16.83 11.87 -0.96
CA LYS A 132 -16.69 11.07 -2.19
C LYS A 132 -15.94 9.79 -1.88
N THR A 133 -16.58 8.69 -2.22
CA THR A 133 -15.96 7.37 -2.25
C THR A 133 -15.01 7.30 -3.44
N GLY A 134 -13.80 6.78 -3.23
CA GLY A 134 -12.87 6.56 -4.33
C GLY A 134 -13.22 5.31 -5.15
N PRO A 135 -12.92 5.29 -6.45
CA PRO A 135 -13.11 4.12 -7.30
C PRO A 135 -12.24 2.93 -6.90
N VAL A 136 -11.08 3.17 -6.28
CA VAL A 136 -10.15 2.12 -5.87
C VAL A 136 -10.28 1.85 -4.38
N GLN A 137 -10.74 0.64 -4.06
CA GLN A 137 -10.83 0.14 -2.68
C GLN A 137 -9.96 -1.09 -2.53
N PHE A 138 -9.11 -1.10 -1.52
CA PHE A 138 -8.31 -2.25 -1.16
C PHE A 138 -8.93 -2.98 0.02
N GLY A 139 -8.89 -4.32 -0.05
CA GLY A 139 -9.11 -5.16 1.13
C GLY A 139 -7.91 -5.09 2.07
N TRP A 140 -8.06 -5.70 3.23
CA TRP A 140 -6.92 -5.92 4.11
C TRP A 140 -6.01 -6.97 3.48
N ALA A 141 -4.70 -6.73 3.52
CA ALA A 141 -3.75 -7.73 3.08
C ALA A 141 -3.50 -8.71 4.22
N HIS A 142 -3.41 -9.99 3.89
CA HIS A 142 -3.12 -11.04 4.85
C HIS A 142 -1.86 -11.79 4.42
N SER A 143 -1.09 -12.27 5.39
CA SER A 143 0.05 -13.13 5.07
C SER A 143 -0.45 -14.46 4.47
N LEU A 144 0.25 -14.97 3.46
CA LEU A 144 -0.09 -16.25 2.82
C LEU A 144 0.27 -17.47 3.68
N HIS A 145 0.93 -17.25 4.81
CA HIS A 145 1.40 -18.26 5.75
C HIS A 145 1.36 -17.69 7.19
N PRO A 146 1.38 -18.55 8.22
CA PRO A 146 1.53 -18.08 9.60
C PRO A 146 2.89 -17.43 9.81
N VAL A 147 2.94 -16.39 10.63
CA VAL A 147 4.18 -15.65 10.95
C VAL A 147 4.24 -15.36 12.44
N GLU A 148 5.39 -15.63 13.04
CA GLU A 148 5.70 -15.30 14.43
C GLU A 148 6.61 -14.07 14.49
N THR A 149 6.30 -13.13 15.38
CA THR A 149 7.13 -11.96 15.64
C THR A 149 8.24 -12.31 16.62
N ARG A 150 9.48 -11.90 16.32
CA ARG A 150 10.62 -12.09 17.20
C ARG A 150 10.91 -10.81 17.98
N TYR A 151 11.09 -10.96 19.29
CA TYR A 151 11.56 -9.88 20.13
C TYR A 151 13.08 -9.73 19.98
N VAL A 152 13.51 -8.53 19.59
CA VAL A 152 14.92 -8.20 19.39
C VAL A 152 15.28 -6.99 20.25
N GLN A 153 16.43 -7.08 20.92
CA GLN A 153 16.98 -6.02 21.74
C GLN A 153 18.26 -5.48 21.10
N GLY A 154 18.44 -4.17 21.13
CA GLY A 154 19.67 -3.52 20.72
C GLY A 154 20.07 -2.40 21.67
N THR A 155 21.28 -1.89 21.47
CA THR A 155 21.86 -0.84 22.30
C THR A 155 22.26 0.32 21.41
N VAL A 156 21.87 1.56 21.75
CA VAL A 156 22.41 2.76 21.10
C VAL A 156 23.53 3.32 21.94
N VAL A 157 24.67 3.67 21.34
CA VAL A 157 25.87 4.14 22.06
C VAL A 157 25.62 5.46 22.81
N MET A 158 24.66 6.26 22.36
CA MET A 158 24.33 7.55 22.97
C MET A 158 23.31 7.36 24.12
N PRO A 159 23.61 7.87 25.34
CA PRO A 159 22.65 7.90 26.44
C PRO A 159 21.49 8.85 26.13
N SER A 160 20.30 8.56 26.67
CA SER A 160 19.08 9.35 26.46
C SER A 160 19.02 10.67 27.24
N ARG A 161 20.03 10.95 28.07
CA ARG A 161 20.19 12.18 28.84
C ARG A 161 21.64 12.66 28.73
N ASP A 162 21.81 13.97 28.60
CA ASP A 162 23.11 14.62 28.68
C ASP A 162 23.68 14.51 30.10
N VAL A 163 25.01 14.42 30.20
CA VAL A 163 25.76 14.44 31.47
C VAL A 163 25.87 15.89 31.95
N SER A 164 24.74 16.52 32.25
CA SER A 164 24.69 17.76 33.04
C SER A 164 23.23 18.12 33.30
N ASP A 165 22.71 17.68 34.45
CA ASP A 165 21.80 18.45 35.31
C ASP A 165 21.30 17.55 36.45
N ALA A 166 22.13 17.47 37.49
CA ALA A 166 21.92 16.97 38.86
C ALA A 166 23.12 16.11 39.25
N GLY A 167 23.91 16.59 40.22
CA GLY A 167 25.12 15.94 40.73
C GLY A 167 24.87 14.60 41.41
N GLU A 168 24.57 13.58 40.63
CA GLU A 168 24.74 12.17 40.98
C GLU A 168 25.80 11.58 40.03
N ASP A 169 26.93 11.20 40.61
CA ASP A 169 28.07 10.52 39.98
C ASP A 169 27.72 9.09 39.52
N GLU A 170 26.69 8.94 38.68
CA GLU A 170 26.45 7.73 37.88
C GLU A 170 26.00 8.15 36.48
N GLY A 171 26.93 8.77 35.73
CA GLY A 171 26.78 8.88 34.29
C GLY A 171 26.56 7.48 33.72
N LYS A 172 25.40 7.23 33.12
CA LYS A 172 25.12 5.97 32.42
C LYS A 172 26.09 5.86 31.24
N GLU A 173 27.29 5.32 31.48
CA GLU A 173 28.25 4.91 30.45
C GLU A 173 27.64 3.88 29.49
N GLN A 174 26.55 3.22 29.92
CA GLN A 174 25.84 2.25 29.12
C GLN A 174 24.77 2.91 28.26
N GLY A 175 24.96 2.77 26.95
CA GLY A 175 24.02 3.21 25.93
C GLY A 175 22.56 2.78 26.16
N THR A 176 21.61 3.57 25.68
CA THR A 176 20.17 3.28 25.88
C THR A 176 19.80 1.96 25.19
N ILE A 177 19.21 1.02 25.93
CA ILE A 177 18.67 -0.22 25.37
C ILE A 177 17.32 0.09 24.74
N TRP A 178 17.12 -0.38 23.51
CA TRP A 178 15.83 -0.35 22.83
C TRP A 178 15.42 -1.77 22.48
N THR A 179 14.12 -2.02 22.48
CA THR A 179 13.52 -3.30 22.19
C THR A 179 12.50 -3.15 21.07
N THR A 180 12.40 -4.14 20.20
CA THR A 180 11.38 -4.14 19.14
C THR A 180 10.96 -5.54 18.77
N TYR A 181 9.71 -5.66 18.35
CA TYR A 181 9.25 -6.80 17.58
C TYR A 181 9.62 -6.63 16.10
N THR A 182 10.07 -7.71 15.49
CA THR A 182 10.40 -7.78 14.06
C THR A 182 9.84 -9.06 13.44
N LEU A 183 9.44 -8.99 12.17
CA LEU A 183 9.09 -10.16 11.38
C LEU A 183 10.31 -10.55 10.55
N PRO A 184 10.84 -11.78 10.68
CA PRO A 184 11.98 -12.22 9.87
C PRO A 184 11.64 -12.20 8.38
N PHE A 185 10.51 -12.81 8.00
CA PHE A 185 10.04 -12.85 6.62
C PHE A 185 8.53 -13.08 6.58
N ALA A 186 7.82 -12.32 5.76
CA ALA A 186 6.39 -12.47 5.55
C ALA A 186 5.99 -12.08 4.12
N VAL A 187 5.14 -12.90 3.49
CA VAL A 187 4.55 -12.60 2.17
C VAL A 187 3.08 -12.28 2.33
N PHE A 188 2.66 -11.09 1.89
CA PHE A 188 1.29 -10.60 1.96
C PHE A 188 0.65 -10.56 0.59
N ALA A 189 -0.62 -10.96 0.49
CA ALA A 189 -1.46 -10.71 -0.68
C ALA A 189 -2.57 -9.73 -0.31
N MET A 190 -2.74 -8.70 -1.14
CA MET A 190 -3.77 -7.68 -1.00
C MET A 190 -4.68 -7.66 -2.23
N PRO A 191 -5.98 -7.91 -2.06
CA PRO A 191 -6.96 -7.67 -3.11
C PRO A 191 -7.36 -6.19 -3.18
N GLY A 192 -7.67 -5.72 -4.37
CA GLY A 192 -8.22 -4.40 -4.65
C GLY A 192 -9.28 -4.46 -5.73
N VAL A 193 -10.22 -3.53 -5.67
CA VAL A 193 -11.33 -3.42 -6.62
C VAL A 193 -11.32 -2.01 -7.19
N ILE A 194 -11.53 -1.91 -8.50
CA ILE A 194 -11.73 -0.67 -9.24
C ILE A 194 -13.17 -0.65 -9.73
N ASN A 195 -13.92 0.37 -9.37
CA ASN A 195 -15.29 0.57 -9.80
C ASN A 195 -15.38 1.65 -10.88
N ALA A 196 -15.72 1.27 -12.12
CA ALA A 196 -15.84 2.20 -13.24
C ALA A 196 -16.86 3.33 -13.02
N SER A 197 -17.99 3.03 -12.37
CA SER A 197 -19.05 4.03 -12.12
C SER A 197 -18.59 5.11 -11.16
N ILE A 198 -17.87 4.73 -10.10
CA ILE A 198 -17.28 5.70 -9.19
C ILE A 198 -16.12 6.44 -9.87
N ALA A 199 -15.37 5.77 -10.77
CA ALA A 199 -14.27 6.40 -11.51
C ALA A 199 -14.76 7.52 -12.42
N GLU A 200 -15.93 7.34 -13.06
CA GLU A 200 -16.59 8.40 -13.83
C GLU A 200 -17.01 9.58 -12.94
N GLU A 201 -17.57 9.32 -11.76
CA GLU A 201 -17.94 10.37 -10.82
C GLU A 201 -16.73 11.14 -10.27
N THR A 202 -15.62 10.46 -9.99
CA THR A 202 -14.40 11.07 -9.47
C THR A 202 -13.49 11.61 -10.58
N LYS A 203 -13.87 11.42 -11.84
CA LYS A 203 -13.08 11.74 -13.04
C LYS A 203 -11.70 11.08 -13.03
N MET A 204 -11.58 9.88 -12.45
CA MET A 204 -10.34 9.10 -12.49
C MET A 204 -10.02 8.74 -13.94
N SER A 205 -8.82 9.09 -14.37
CA SER A 205 -8.33 8.83 -15.73
C SER A 205 -7.52 7.55 -15.81
N GLU A 206 -7.25 7.09 -17.03
CA GLU A 206 -6.31 5.99 -17.27
C GLU A 206 -4.88 6.36 -16.85
N ASP A 207 -4.49 7.64 -16.99
CA ASP A 207 -3.18 8.13 -16.51
C ASP A 207 -3.09 8.01 -14.97
N ASP A 208 -4.19 8.24 -14.24
CA ASP A 208 -4.27 8.01 -12.79
C ASP A 208 -4.17 6.51 -12.44
N LEU A 209 -4.76 5.64 -13.26
CA LEU A 209 -4.67 4.19 -13.08
C LEU A 209 -3.24 3.69 -13.25
N GLU A 210 -2.54 4.14 -14.29
CA GLU A 210 -1.14 3.80 -14.50
C GLU A 210 -0.26 4.31 -13.35
N LEU A 211 -0.49 5.53 -12.88
CA LEU A 211 0.22 6.08 -11.73
C LEU A 211 -0.08 5.34 -10.43
N LEU A 212 -1.30 4.83 -10.24
CA LEU A 212 -1.66 3.97 -9.12
C LEU A 212 -0.87 2.65 -9.16
N LEU A 213 -0.86 1.95 -10.30
CA LEU A 213 -0.12 0.69 -10.45
C LEU A 213 1.38 0.92 -10.26
N GLU A 214 1.91 2.01 -10.80
CA GLU A 214 3.31 2.43 -10.59
C GLU A 214 3.58 2.70 -9.11
N GLY A 215 2.68 3.42 -8.45
CA GLY A 215 2.81 3.76 -7.04
C GLY A 215 2.73 2.54 -6.11
N LEU A 216 1.94 1.52 -6.44
CA LEU A 216 1.94 0.26 -5.69
C LEU A 216 3.31 -0.40 -5.74
N TRP A 217 3.91 -0.47 -6.93
CA TRP A 217 5.20 -1.09 -7.14
C TRP A 217 6.35 -0.26 -6.58
N LYS A 218 6.56 0.94 -7.13
CA LYS A 218 7.69 1.82 -6.80
C LYS A 218 7.53 2.49 -5.44
N GLY A 219 6.29 2.72 -4.97
CA GLY A 219 6.06 3.24 -3.62
C GLY A 219 6.44 2.26 -2.52
N THR A 220 6.22 0.96 -2.75
CA THR A 220 6.71 -0.09 -1.85
C THR A 220 8.25 -0.09 -1.79
N LEU A 221 8.92 0.11 -2.93
CA LEU A 221 10.39 0.22 -2.99
C LEU A 221 10.91 1.49 -2.32
N HIS A 222 10.22 2.61 -2.51
CA HIS A 222 10.62 3.92 -2.00
C HIS A 222 10.46 4.04 -0.48
N ARG A 223 9.36 3.53 0.08
CA ARG A 223 9.01 3.76 1.48
C ARG A 223 9.65 2.74 2.43
N GLN A 224 10.96 2.89 2.62
CA GLN A 224 11.74 2.09 3.56
C GLN A 224 11.97 2.84 4.86
N ALA A 225 11.82 2.15 5.99
CA ALA A 225 12.16 2.67 7.30
C ALA A 225 12.59 1.52 8.20
N ARG A 226 13.55 1.76 9.11
CA ARG A 226 14.12 0.75 10.01
C ARG A 226 13.06 -0.12 10.70
N GLY A 227 11.99 0.49 11.21
CA GLY A 227 10.93 -0.22 11.92
C GLY A 227 9.94 -0.98 11.02
N ARG A 228 9.90 -0.67 9.71
CA ARG A 228 9.02 -1.30 8.71
C ARG A 228 9.64 -2.54 8.06
N GLY A 229 10.95 -2.70 8.20
CA GLY A 229 11.71 -3.73 7.49
C GLY A 229 11.93 -3.35 6.03
N ILE A 230 12.66 -4.22 5.34
CA ILE A 230 12.90 -4.12 3.90
C ILE A 230 11.67 -4.70 3.20
N GLN A 231 10.93 -3.85 2.52
CA GLN A 231 9.75 -4.26 1.76
C GLN A 231 10.08 -4.42 0.28
N GLN A 232 9.56 -5.47 -0.35
CA GLN A 232 9.78 -5.75 -1.77
C GLN A 232 8.46 -6.15 -2.44
N PRO A 233 8.03 -5.47 -3.53
CA PRO A 233 6.92 -5.94 -4.34
C PRO A 233 7.30 -7.25 -5.03
N LEU A 234 6.40 -8.23 -5.06
CA LEU A 234 6.66 -9.54 -5.63
C LEU A 234 5.89 -9.75 -6.94
N LEU A 235 4.59 -9.49 -6.89
CA LEU A 235 3.67 -9.69 -8.02
C LEU A 235 2.56 -8.65 -7.94
N LEU A 236 2.25 -8.01 -9.05
CA LEU A 236 1.08 -7.17 -9.21
C LEU A 236 0.32 -7.69 -10.42
N ILE A 237 -0.96 -8.02 -10.24
CA ILE A 237 -1.86 -8.40 -11.32
C ILE A 237 -3.00 -7.38 -11.34
N HIS A 238 -3.37 -6.93 -12.53
CA HIS A 238 -4.51 -6.08 -12.78
C HIS A 238 -5.40 -6.73 -13.85
N VAL A 239 -6.63 -7.06 -13.47
CA VAL A 239 -7.65 -7.67 -14.32
C VAL A 239 -8.71 -6.63 -14.62
N GLU A 240 -8.94 -6.34 -15.88
CA GLU A 240 -9.99 -5.42 -16.34
C GLU A 240 -11.13 -6.22 -16.96
N TYR A 241 -12.36 -5.81 -16.68
CA TYR A 241 -13.58 -6.45 -17.17
C TYR A 241 -14.30 -5.59 -18.20
N LYS A 242 -14.96 -6.25 -19.16
CA LYS A 242 -15.80 -5.60 -20.17
C LYS A 242 -17.11 -5.11 -19.59
N ASP A 243 -17.66 -5.87 -18.63
CA ASP A 243 -18.89 -5.52 -17.92
C ASP A 243 -18.55 -4.76 -16.63
N ARG A 244 -19.14 -3.57 -16.48
CA ARG A 244 -18.94 -2.67 -15.34
C ARG A 244 -19.42 -3.25 -14.01
N PHE A 245 -20.36 -4.20 -14.03
CA PHE A 245 -20.95 -4.81 -12.84
C PHE A 245 -20.43 -6.23 -12.56
N PHE A 246 -19.49 -6.73 -13.37
CA PHE A 246 -18.88 -8.04 -13.18
C PHE A 246 -17.60 -7.96 -12.33
N ARG A 247 -17.39 -8.99 -11.51
CA ARG A 247 -16.15 -9.27 -10.78
C ARG A 247 -16.06 -10.76 -10.52
N ILE A 248 -14.83 -11.28 -10.44
CA ILE A 248 -14.59 -12.66 -10.01
C ILE A 248 -14.66 -12.73 -8.48
N GLY A 249 -13.97 -11.82 -7.80
CA GLY A 249 -13.89 -11.76 -6.34
C GLY A 249 -12.84 -12.70 -5.77
N TYR A 250 -12.24 -12.29 -4.65
CA TYR A 250 -11.34 -13.09 -3.81
C TYR A 250 -10.18 -13.75 -4.58
N LEU A 251 -9.54 -13.00 -5.49
CA LEU A 251 -8.43 -13.51 -6.31
C LEU A 251 -7.26 -14.04 -5.46
N GLU A 252 -7.07 -13.49 -4.27
CA GLU A 252 -6.06 -13.90 -3.29
C GLU A 252 -6.27 -15.33 -2.75
N GLU A 253 -7.50 -15.85 -2.74
CA GLU A 253 -7.79 -17.23 -2.28
C GLU A 253 -7.25 -18.30 -3.25
N TYR A 254 -6.93 -17.89 -4.48
CA TYR A 254 -6.37 -18.76 -5.51
C TYR A 254 -4.84 -18.71 -5.59
N LEU A 255 -4.19 -17.98 -4.66
CA LEU A 255 -2.76 -18.01 -4.44
C LEU A 255 -2.40 -18.99 -3.33
N ASN A 256 -1.35 -19.78 -3.54
CA ASN A 256 -0.73 -20.55 -2.47
C ASN A 256 0.78 -20.27 -2.43
N LEU A 257 1.35 -20.33 -1.24
CA LEU A 257 2.80 -20.24 -1.07
C LEU A 257 3.33 -21.63 -0.70
N GLU A 258 4.31 -22.09 -1.46
CA GLU A 258 5.11 -23.27 -1.14
C GLU A 258 6.42 -22.79 -0.48
N PRO A 259 6.89 -23.42 0.61
CA PRO A 259 6.31 -24.59 1.26
C PRO A 259 5.02 -24.26 2.04
N GLY A 260 4.19 -25.28 2.26
CA GLY A 260 2.90 -25.14 2.94
C GLY A 260 3.03 -24.88 4.46
N ARG A 261 1.88 -24.70 5.10
CA ARG A 261 1.74 -24.27 6.52
C ARG A 261 2.65 -25.01 7.51
N GLU A 262 2.80 -26.33 7.38
CA GLU A 262 3.60 -27.13 8.31
C GLU A 262 5.08 -26.72 8.36
N ALA A 263 5.66 -26.35 7.21
CA ALA A 263 7.04 -25.89 7.16
C ALA A 263 7.24 -24.55 7.88
N TRP A 264 6.24 -23.66 7.82
CA TRP A 264 6.26 -22.36 8.50
C TRP A 264 6.10 -22.46 10.01
N LEU A 265 5.40 -23.50 10.49
CA LEU A 265 5.26 -23.81 11.92
C LEU A 265 6.39 -24.69 12.46
N GLY A 266 7.25 -25.20 11.58
CA GLY A 266 8.40 -26.04 11.94
C GLY A 266 9.57 -25.24 12.52
N GLY A 267 10.63 -25.94 12.94
CA GLY A 267 11.79 -25.33 13.60
C GLY A 267 12.69 -24.47 12.70
N GLN A 268 12.56 -24.59 11.37
CA GLN A 268 13.35 -23.84 10.38
C GLN A 268 12.43 -23.28 9.28
N PRO A 269 11.63 -22.25 9.58
CA PRO A 269 10.77 -21.63 8.58
C PRO A 269 11.60 -20.89 7.52
N PRO A 270 11.10 -20.77 6.28
CA PRO A 270 11.79 -20.00 5.23
C PRO A 270 12.06 -18.56 5.65
N THR A 271 13.24 -18.04 5.30
CA THR A 271 13.68 -16.69 5.69
C THR A 271 13.99 -15.77 4.51
N SER A 272 13.82 -16.28 3.29
CA SER A 272 14.16 -15.58 2.06
C SER A 272 13.19 -15.92 0.92
N LEU A 273 13.21 -15.06 -0.11
CA LEU A 273 12.37 -15.25 -1.30
C LEU A 273 12.77 -16.50 -2.11
N GLU A 274 14.03 -16.93 -2.03
CA GLU A 274 14.53 -18.08 -2.80
C GLU A 274 13.99 -19.42 -2.28
N GLU A 275 13.64 -19.47 -1.01
CA GLU A 275 13.11 -20.66 -0.33
C GLU A 275 11.60 -20.82 -0.55
N VAL A 276 10.93 -19.86 -1.18
CA VAL A 276 9.49 -19.88 -1.41
C VAL A 276 9.14 -19.87 -2.89
N THR A 277 8.00 -20.47 -3.23
CA THR A 277 7.42 -20.46 -4.57
C THR A 277 5.96 -20.08 -4.49
N LEU A 278 5.54 -19.11 -5.31
CA LEU A 278 4.15 -18.68 -5.40
C LEU A 278 3.42 -19.54 -6.43
N ASP A 279 2.51 -20.41 -5.99
CA ASP A 279 1.62 -21.16 -6.86
C ASP A 279 0.43 -20.30 -7.29
N ILE A 280 0.43 -19.98 -8.57
CA ILE A 280 -0.57 -19.17 -9.25
C ILE A 280 -1.44 -20.01 -10.19
N SER A 281 -1.29 -21.34 -10.21
CA SER A 281 -1.91 -22.21 -11.22
C SER A 281 -3.44 -22.11 -11.20
N LYS A 282 -4.05 -22.06 -10.01
CA LYS A 282 -5.50 -21.89 -9.85
C LYS A 282 -5.96 -20.51 -10.31
N LEU A 283 -5.21 -19.46 -9.93
CA LEU A 283 -5.49 -18.10 -10.35
C LEU A 283 -5.39 -17.98 -11.88
N ALA A 284 -4.32 -18.51 -12.49
CA ALA A 284 -4.13 -18.51 -13.94
C ALA A 284 -5.28 -19.21 -14.68
N GLY A 285 -5.82 -20.29 -14.13
CA GLY A 285 -7.02 -20.94 -14.66
C GLY A 285 -8.27 -20.06 -14.64
N LEU A 286 -8.38 -19.12 -13.69
CA LEU A 286 -9.52 -18.21 -13.55
C LEU A 286 -9.42 -16.92 -14.35
N ILE A 287 -8.21 -16.44 -14.65
CA ILE A 287 -8.02 -15.18 -15.37
C ILE A 287 -7.39 -15.36 -16.75
N GLY A 288 -6.97 -16.57 -17.10
CA GLY A 288 -6.35 -16.90 -18.38
C GLY A 288 -7.34 -17.16 -19.51
N SER A 289 -6.80 -17.47 -20.70
CA SER A 289 -7.59 -17.64 -21.93
C SER A 289 -8.62 -18.78 -21.86
N ASN A 290 -8.36 -19.80 -21.04
CA ASN A 290 -9.27 -20.94 -20.81
C ASN A 290 -10.22 -20.71 -19.62
N SER A 291 -10.29 -19.49 -19.11
CA SER A 291 -11.14 -19.15 -17.97
C SER A 291 -12.63 -19.32 -18.29
N PRO A 292 -13.47 -19.75 -17.32
CA PRO A 292 -14.93 -19.68 -17.44
C PRO A 292 -15.45 -18.23 -17.58
N HIS A 293 -14.59 -17.23 -17.44
CA HIS A 293 -14.89 -15.80 -17.52
C HIS A 293 -14.16 -15.10 -18.66
N CYS A 294 -13.51 -15.84 -19.58
CA CYS A 294 -12.71 -15.26 -20.66
C CYS A 294 -13.50 -14.23 -21.50
N ASP A 295 -14.79 -14.48 -21.75
CA ASP A 295 -15.66 -13.55 -22.49
C ASP A 295 -15.85 -12.20 -21.78
N LYS A 296 -15.77 -12.19 -20.44
CA LYS A 296 -15.98 -11.01 -19.59
C LYS A 296 -14.69 -10.26 -19.28
N ILE A 297 -13.54 -10.91 -19.38
CA ILE A 297 -12.23 -10.28 -19.16
C ILE A 297 -11.86 -9.47 -20.41
N ALA A 298 -11.60 -8.17 -20.21
CA ALA A 298 -11.14 -7.27 -21.25
C ALA A 298 -9.62 -7.39 -21.42
N ARG A 299 -8.89 -7.37 -20.30
CA ARG A 299 -7.42 -7.32 -20.29
C ARG A 299 -6.88 -7.85 -18.97
N VAL A 300 -5.77 -8.58 -19.01
CA VAL A 300 -4.98 -8.95 -17.83
C VAL A 300 -3.57 -8.43 -18.01
N ARG A 301 -3.08 -7.74 -16.99
CA ARG A 301 -1.73 -7.17 -16.96
C ARG A 301 -1.04 -7.61 -15.69
N TRP A 302 0.25 -7.92 -15.77
CA TRP A 302 1.01 -8.35 -14.60
C TRP A 302 2.44 -7.85 -14.61
N ILE A 303 3.05 -7.72 -13.45
CA ILE A 303 4.49 -7.51 -13.27
C ILE A 303 4.96 -8.36 -12.12
N LYS A 304 6.10 -9.03 -12.27
CA LYS A 304 6.72 -9.82 -11.22
C LYS A 304 8.17 -9.42 -11.00
N THR A 305 8.63 -9.57 -9.77
CA THR A 305 10.05 -9.40 -9.44
C THR A 305 10.85 -10.56 -10.05
N PRO A 306 12.00 -10.33 -10.71
CA PRO A 306 12.77 -11.38 -11.39
C PRO A 306 13.15 -12.59 -10.52
N GLY A 307 13.38 -12.40 -9.21
CA GLY A 307 13.72 -13.46 -8.27
C GLY A 307 12.54 -14.27 -7.72
N LEU A 308 11.29 -13.91 -8.06
CA LEU A 308 10.11 -14.64 -7.59
C LEU A 308 9.95 -15.96 -8.35
N LYS A 309 10.08 -17.09 -7.65
CA LYS A 309 9.70 -18.40 -8.19
C LYS A 309 8.18 -18.49 -8.25
N THR A 310 7.64 -18.85 -9.42
CA THR A 310 6.21 -19.03 -9.63
C THR A 310 5.92 -20.42 -10.20
N LYS A 311 4.88 -21.07 -9.71
CA LYS A 311 4.33 -22.32 -10.26
C LYS A 311 3.04 -22.01 -11.01
N GLY A 312 3.00 -22.37 -12.28
CA GLY A 312 1.98 -21.93 -13.23
C GLY A 312 2.45 -20.73 -14.09
N GLU A 313 1.72 -20.47 -15.17
CA GLU A 313 2.00 -19.38 -16.12
C GLU A 313 1.11 -18.17 -15.82
N LEU A 314 1.70 -16.96 -15.81
CA LEU A 314 0.94 -15.73 -15.65
C LEU A 314 0.23 -15.40 -16.97
N PRO A 315 -1.12 -15.34 -17.01
CA PRO A 315 -1.83 -15.04 -18.23
C PRO A 315 -1.85 -13.53 -18.52
N GLY A 316 -1.99 -13.18 -19.79
CA GLY A 316 -2.05 -11.79 -20.24
C GLY A 316 -0.68 -11.18 -20.48
N GLU A 317 -0.60 -9.86 -20.40
CA GLU A 317 0.57 -9.09 -20.81
C GLU A 317 1.44 -8.68 -19.63
N GLU A 318 2.75 -8.82 -19.77
CA GLU A 318 3.69 -8.25 -18.82
C GLU A 318 3.71 -6.73 -18.95
N LEU A 319 3.42 -6.01 -17.86
CA LEU A 319 3.60 -4.58 -17.75
C LEU A 319 5.10 -4.28 -17.91
N LYS A 320 5.44 -3.53 -18.96
CA LYS A 320 6.77 -2.94 -19.07
C LYS A 320 6.98 -2.06 -17.85
N MET A 321 8.08 -2.29 -17.13
CA MET A 321 8.41 -1.47 -15.95
C MET A 321 8.44 0.02 -16.36
N TRP A 322 7.65 0.81 -15.64
CA TRP A 322 7.63 2.27 -15.76
C TRP A 322 9.02 2.88 -15.51
#